data_AF-T1FFM9-F1
#
_entry.id   AF-T1FFM9-F1
#
_cell.length_a   1.000
_cell.length_b   1.000
_cell.length_c   1.000
_cell.angle_alpha   90.00
_cell.angle_beta   90.00
_cell.angle_gamma   90.00
#
_symmetry.space_group_name_H-M   'P 1'
#
loop_
_entity.id
_entity.type
_entity.pdbx_description
1 polymer ?
#
loop_
_entity_poly.entity_id
_entity_poly.type
_entity_poly.pdbx_seq_one_letter_code
_entity_poly.pdbx_strand_id
1 'polypeptide(L)'
;MIRVIIFTVFIYFVSVQGKCFKRLEINGKCLCTCEPPFNTSVNLTVSTEKALMMCSLKCSQASNCVAYNFFRNFKQCQLFDRKLTKFSFIPGCVYYYEKVEPRNRTLRFSVDNVLVQFYVNGKNISVSDNFQNVSVWEKAKTYNLPDQLYNIAIKSYNDGNVGGLIARSLDDYVLTDRTWKCIKEANDDWYKIDFNDSSWPAAVNEIEKKHGNYFSKEDAANANWIYFLNGCNNTDCKVDFYCRKSFIGTFLELNM
;
A
#
# COMPACT_ATOMS: atom_id res chain seq x y z
N MET A 1 72.73 15.03 5.16
CA MET A 1 71.72 14.16 4.51
C MET A 1 70.36 14.50 5.14
N ILE A 2 69.59 15.39 4.52
CA ILE A 2 68.32 15.91 5.07
C ILE A 2 67.20 14.95 4.66
N ARG A 3 66.52 14.33 5.63
CA ARG A 3 65.34 13.49 5.39
C ARG A 3 64.09 14.37 5.44
N VAL A 4 63.48 14.60 4.28
CA VAL A 4 62.17 15.26 4.15
C VAL A 4 61.10 14.20 4.40
N ILE A 5 60.29 14.37 5.45
CA ILE A 5 59.15 13.51 5.77
C ILE A 5 57.91 14.13 5.13
N ILE A 6 57.35 13.46 4.13
CA ILE A 6 56.12 13.87 3.44
C ILE A 6 54.93 13.23 4.18
N PHE A 7 54.13 14.04 4.86
CA PHE A 7 52.86 13.61 5.45
C PHE A 7 51.76 13.62 4.38
N THR A 8 51.28 12.45 4.00
CA THR A 8 50.12 12.29 3.10
C THR A 8 48.84 12.35 3.93
N VAL A 9 48.05 13.42 3.77
CA VAL A 9 46.74 13.57 4.41
C VAL A 9 45.69 12.86 3.56
N PHE A 10 45.21 11.70 4.03
CA PHE A 10 44.06 11.02 3.43
C PHE A 10 42.77 11.71 3.88
N ILE A 11 42.16 12.49 2.99
CA ILE A 11 40.82 13.06 3.20
C ILE A 11 39.81 11.94 2.93
N TYR A 12 39.29 11.32 4.00
CA TYR A 12 38.16 10.41 3.90
C TYR A 12 36.88 11.22 3.65
N PHE A 13 36.41 11.23 2.41
CA PHE A 13 35.06 11.69 2.10
C PHE A 13 34.05 10.69 2.66
N VAL A 14 33.55 10.95 3.86
CA VAL A 14 32.38 10.24 4.38
C VAL A 14 31.18 10.70 3.55
N SER A 15 30.77 9.87 2.58
CA SER A 15 29.50 10.06 1.89
C SER A 15 28.37 9.89 2.91
N VAL A 16 27.79 11.00 3.37
CA VAL A 16 26.57 10.96 4.17
C VAL A 16 25.43 10.68 3.20
N GLN A 17 25.01 9.42 3.10
CA GLN A 17 23.77 9.07 2.42
C GLN A 17 22.59 9.66 3.19
N GLY A 18 22.11 10.82 2.74
CA GLY A 18 20.89 11.43 3.26
C GLY A 18 19.66 10.66 2.77
N LYS A 19 18.74 10.35 3.68
CA LYS A 19 17.42 9.80 3.34
C LYS A 19 16.57 10.90 2.72
N CYS A 20 15.94 10.61 1.59
CA CYS A 20 14.93 11.49 1.01
C CYS A 20 13.56 11.17 1.62
N PHE A 21 12.73 12.18 1.87
CA PHE A 21 11.38 11.98 2.40
C PHE A 21 10.32 12.57 1.47
N LYS A 22 9.16 11.91 1.40
CA LYS A 22 7.99 12.34 0.64
C LYS A 22 6.82 12.60 1.58
N ARG A 23 6.06 13.67 1.31
CA ARG A 23 4.83 13.98 2.06
C ARG A 23 3.71 13.00 1.69
N LEU A 24 2.94 12.57 2.69
CA LEU A 24 1.72 11.81 2.48
C LEU A 24 0.53 12.76 2.30
N GLU A 25 -0.08 12.68 1.12
CA GLU A 25 -1.24 13.47 0.74
C GLU A 25 -2.21 12.60 -0.04
N ILE A 26 -3.49 12.65 0.35
CA ILE A 26 -4.56 11.86 -0.26
C ILE A 26 -5.73 12.81 -0.51
N ASN A 27 -6.15 12.93 -1.77
CA ASN A 27 -7.23 13.83 -2.20
C ASN A 27 -7.02 15.29 -1.72
N GLY A 28 -5.77 15.78 -1.74
CA GLY A 28 -5.42 17.14 -1.29
C GLY A 28 -5.30 17.31 0.23
N LYS A 29 -5.59 16.27 1.03
CA LYS A 29 -5.51 16.31 2.49
C LYS A 29 -4.20 15.71 2.98
N CYS A 30 -3.49 16.44 3.85
CA CYS A 30 -2.33 15.92 4.56
C CYS A 30 -2.79 15.03 5.71
N LEU A 31 -2.15 13.87 5.83
CA LEU A 31 -2.46 12.91 6.88
C LEU A 31 -1.32 12.84 7.88
N CYS A 32 -1.65 12.46 9.10
CA CYS A 32 -0.70 12.10 10.13
C CYS A 32 -1.00 10.74 10.70
N THR A 33 0.06 10.06 11.13
CA THR A 33 -0.12 8.83 11.89
C THR A 33 -0.44 9.14 13.34
N CYS A 34 -1.30 8.31 13.94
CA CYS A 34 -1.63 8.34 15.36
C CYS A 34 -0.87 7.23 16.12
N GLU A 35 0.01 6.49 15.45
CA GLU A 35 0.83 5.49 16.10
C GLU A 35 1.88 6.15 17.03
N PRO A 36 2.30 5.47 18.11
CA PRO A 36 3.25 6.03 19.05
C PRO A 36 4.64 6.20 18.39
N PRO A 37 5.26 7.39 18.48
CA PRO A 37 6.61 7.59 17.97
C PRO A 37 7.66 7.03 18.92
N PHE A 38 8.81 6.62 18.37
CA PHE A 38 9.95 6.21 19.19
C PHE A 38 10.73 7.43 19.73
N ASN A 39 10.58 8.59 19.08
CA ASN A 39 11.20 9.82 19.50
C ASN A 39 10.30 11.01 19.18
N THR A 40 10.18 11.94 20.12
CA THR A 40 9.49 13.20 19.92
C THR A 40 10.45 14.33 20.24
N SER A 41 10.70 15.24 19.29
CA SER A 41 11.48 16.43 19.57
C SER A 41 10.56 17.60 19.89
N VAL A 42 10.80 18.27 21.01
CA VAL A 42 9.97 19.39 21.47
C VAL A 42 10.38 20.71 20.79
N ASN A 43 9.35 21.44 20.35
CA ASN A 43 9.28 22.86 19.97
C ASN A 43 10.60 23.52 19.56
N LEU A 44 10.85 23.59 18.25
CA LEU A 44 12.04 24.25 17.72
C LEU A 44 11.80 25.77 17.65
N THR A 45 12.70 26.57 18.26
CA THR A 45 12.66 28.06 18.28
C THR A 45 13.08 28.70 16.94
N VAL A 46 12.76 28.05 15.83
CA VAL A 46 13.14 28.44 14.47
C VAL A 46 11.90 28.71 13.61
N SER A 47 12.09 29.12 12.35
CA SER A 47 10.97 29.21 11.39
C SER A 47 10.38 27.82 11.11
N THR A 48 9.16 27.76 10.61
CA THR A 48 8.47 26.49 10.31
C THR A 48 9.24 25.66 9.27
N GLU A 49 9.83 26.31 8.27
CA GLU A 49 10.62 25.68 7.20
C GLU A 49 11.90 25.08 7.78
N LYS A 50 12.60 25.84 8.64
CA LYS A 50 13.81 25.36 9.31
C LYS A 50 13.49 24.22 10.27
N ALA A 51 12.36 24.29 10.97
CA ALA A 51 11.89 23.22 11.84
C ALA A 51 11.63 21.93 11.04
N LEU A 52 10.96 22.04 9.89
CA LEU A 52 10.72 20.92 8.98
C LEU A 52 12.04 20.30 8.48
N MET A 53 12.99 21.12 8.03
CA MET A 53 14.31 20.65 7.60
C MET A 53 15.06 19.93 8.72
N MET A 54 15.00 20.43 9.95
CA MET A 54 15.62 19.78 11.11
C MET A 54 14.97 18.43 11.42
N CYS A 55 13.66 18.28 11.23
CA CYS A 55 12.98 17.01 11.41
C CYS A 55 13.40 15.97 10.37
N SER A 56 13.50 16.38 9.09
CA SER A 56 14.04 15.56 8.01
C SER A 56 15.47 15.12 8.31
N LEU A 57 16.33 16.07 8.72
CA LEU A 57 17.72 15.78 9.06
C LEU A 57 17.84 14.81 10.25
N LYS A 58 17.08 15.03 11.33
CA LYS A 58 17.06 14.13 12.49
C LYS A 58 16.63 12.72 12.10
N CYS A 59 15.60 12.58 11.28
CA CYS A 59 15.19 11.26 10.79
C CYS A 59 16.27 10.64 9.89
N SER A 60 16.89 11.41 9.00
CA SER A 60 17.96 10.92 8.15
C SER A 60 19.20 10.44 8.94
N GLN A 61 19.48 11.06 10.09
CA GLN A 61 20.61 10.70 10.95
C GLN A 61 20.31 9.51 11.87
N ALA A 62 19.03 9.26 12.17
CA ALA A 62 18.61 8.10 12.93
C ALA A 62 18.58 6.85 12.03
N SER A 63 19.41 5.85 12.36
CA SER A 63 19.55 4.62 11.56
C SER A 63 18.23 3.92 11.32
N ASN A 64 17.36 3.87 12.33
CA ASN A 64 16.06 3.22 12.30
C ASN A 64 14.92 4.11 11.78
N CYS A 65 15.10 5.43 11.66
CA CYS A 65 13.97 6.30 11.30
C CYS A 65 13.63 6.17 9.81
N VAL A 66 12.38 5.82 9.52
CA VAL A 66 11.84 5.66 8.17
C VAL A 66 10.71 6.65 7.87
N ALA A 67 10.25 7.40 8.87
CA ALA A 67 9.20 8.41 8.71
C ALA A 67 9.13 9.38 9.88
N TYR A 68 8.42 10.50 9.70
CA TYR A 68 8.11 11.44 10.77
C TYR A 68 6.79 12.20 10.53
N ASN A 69 6.08 12.53 11.61
CA ASN A 69 5.04 13.58 11.58
C ASN A 69 5.74 14.92 11.80
N PHE A 70 5.25 15.96 11.13
CA PHE A 70 5.61 17.34 11.39
C PHE A 70 4.37 18.18 11.68
N PHE A 71 4.31 18.75 12.87
CA PHE A 71 3.23 19.64 13.32
C PHE A 71 3.67 21.08 13.10
N ARG A 72 3.07 21.76 12.12
CA ARG A 72 3.43 23.13 11.72
C ARG A 72 3.23 24.13 12.85
N ASN A 73 2.09 24.05 13.55
CA ASN A 73 1.73 25.00 14.61
C ASN A 73 2.68 24.92 15.81
N PHE A 74 3.13 23.70 16.15
CA PHE A 74 3.99 23.44 17.30
C PHE A 74 5.48 23.32 16.94
N LYS A 75 5.80 23.39 15.63
CA LYS A 75 7.16 23.20 15.09
C LYS A 75 7.83 21.94 15.67
N GLN A 76 7.04 20.89 15.77
CA GLN A 76 7.36 19.65 16.47
C GLN A 76 7.43 18.50 15.45
N CYS A 77 8.32 17.54 15.70
CA CYS A 77 8.28 16.27 14.99
C CYS A 77 8.25 15.07 15.92
N GLN A 78 7.62 14.03 15.39
CA GLN A 78 7.54 12.70 15.96
C GLN A 78 8.18 11.76 14.94
N LEU A 79 9.19 10.99 15.34
CA LEU A 79 9.96 10.08 14.48
C LEU A 79 9.44 8.65 14.63
N PHE A 80 9.48 7.90 13.53
CA PHE A 80 8.97 6.53 13.45
C PHE A 80 10.00 5.60 12.83
N ASP A 81 10.13 4.42 13.40
CA ASP A 81 11.13 3.41 13.05
C ASP A 81 10.58 2.28 12.17
N ARG A 82 9.30 2.38 11.81
CA ARG A 82 8.60 1.42 10.97
C ARG A 82 7.63 2.12 10.03
N LYS A 83 7.27 1.41 8.96
CA LYS A 83 6.18 1.83 8.07
C LYS A 83 4.85 1.68 8.83
N LEU A 84 4.09 2.77 8.90
CA LEU A 84 2.88 2.83 9.72
C LEU A 84 1.66 2.57 8.87
N THR A 85 0.60 2.12 9.52
CA THR A 85 -0.64 1.79 8.84
C THR A 85 -1.77 2.71 9.29
N LYS A 86 -1.80 3.19 10.53
CA LYS A 86 -2.93 4.02 10.99
C LYS A 86 -2.69 5.50 10.72
N PHE A 87 -3.60 6.13 9.97
CA PHE A 87 -3.54 7.55 9.63
C PHE A 87 -4.88 8.24 9.88
N SER A 88 -4.81 9.51 10.25
CA SER A 88 -5.94 10.39 10.45
C SER A 88 -5.62 11.77 9.88
N PHE A 89 -6.66 12.52 9.54
CA PHE A 89 -6.54 13.94 9.26
C PHE A 89 -6.33 14.67 10.59
N ILE A 90 -5.17 15.30 10.75
CA ILE A 90 -4.86 16.14 11.92
C ILE A 90 -4.50 17.54 11.40
N PRO A 91 -5.30 18.58 11.71
CA PRO A 91 -5.03 19.93 11.24
C PRO A 91 -3.60 20.40 11.57
N GLY A 92 -2.90 20.94 10.57
CA GLY A 92 -1.53 21.43 10.73
C GLY A 92 -0.46 20.34 10.87
N CYS A 93 -0.81 19.06 10.74
CA CYS A 93 0.13 17.95 10.78
C CYS A 93 0.35 17.37 9.38
N VAL A 94 1.61 17.01 9.06
CA VAL A 94 1.97 16.33 7.81
C VAL A 94 2.89 15.15 8.10
N TYR A 95 2.52 13.97 7.63
CA TYR A 95 3.39 12.80 7.65
C TYR A 95 4.34 12.79 6.46
N TYR A 96 5.59 12.52 6.73
CA TYR A 96 6.67 12.32 5.77
C TYR A 96 7.24 10.93 5.94
N TYR A 97 7.48 10.22 4.85
CA TYR A 97 8.07 8.89 4.85
C TYR A 97 9.26 8.82 3.91
N GLU A 98 10.20 7.95 4.23
CA GLU A 98 11.40 7.73 3.43
C GLU A 98 11.00 7.29 2.02
N LYS A 99 11.52 7.99 1.02
CA LYS A 99 11.37 7.64 -0.38
C LYS A 99 12.25 6.43 -0.63
N VAL A 100 11.62 5.27 -0.75
CA VAL A 100 12.29 4.06 -1.21
C VAL A 100 12.44 4.16 -2.74
N GLU A 101 13.55 3.65 -3.27
CA GLU A 101 13.75 3.52 -4.71
C GLU A 101 12.56 2.82 -5.39
N PRO A 102 12.21 3.21 -6.62
CA PRO A 102 11.09 2.62 -7.32
C PRO A 102 11.21 1.10 -7.37
N ARG A 103 10.23 0.40 -6.80
CA ARG A 103 10.18 -1.05 -6.94
C ARG A 103 9.35 -1.29 -8.18
N ASN A 104 9.99 -1.81 -9.23
CA ASN A 104 9.25 -2.34 -10.36
C ASN A 104 8.43 -3.54 -9.88
N ARG A 105 7.19 -3.28 -9.44
CA ARG A 105 6.31 -4.24 -8.81
C ARG A 105 5.20 -4.60 -9.78
N THR A 106 5.37 -5.67 -10.52
CA THR A 106 4.30 -6.20 -11.36
C THR A 106 3.35 -7.06 -10.52
N LEU A 107 2.07 -6.70 -10.51
CA LEU A 107 0.97 -7.53 -10.04
C LEU A 107 0.61 -8.53 -11.14
N ARG A 108 0.51 -9.81 -10.80
CA ARG A 108 -0.14 -10.85 -11.58
C ARG A 108 -1.43 -11.25 -10.88
N PHE A 109 -2.54 -11.30 -11.61
CA PHE A 109 -3.82 -11.66 -11.01
C PHE A 109 -4.74 -12.35 -11.99
N SER A 110 -5.71 -13.09 -11.49
CA SER A 110 -6.85 -13.54 -12.27
C SER A 110 -8.12 -13.51 -11.44
N VAL A 111 -9.24 -13.43 -12.15
CA VAL A 111 -10.57 -13.47 -11.58
C VAL A 111 -11.38 -14.50 -12.34
N ASP A 112 -12.25 -15.19 -11.63
CA ASP A 112 -13.21 -16.10 -12.21
C ASP A 112 -14.62 -15.51 -12.01
N ASN A 113 -15.35 -15.11 -13.06
CA ASN A 113 -15.11 -15.33 -14.50
C ASN A 113 -14.59 -14.09 -15.26
N VAL A 114 -15.08 -12.89 -14.93
CA VAL A 114 -14.84 -11.68 -15.73
C VAL A 114 -14.30 -10.54 -14.88
N LEU A 115 -13.22 -9.89 -15.32
CA LEU A 115 -12.75 -8.63 -14.75
C LEU A 115 -13.63 -7.48 -15.23
N VAL A 116 -14.30 -6.79 -14.30
CA VAL A 116 -15.23 -5.70 -14.62
C VAL A 116 -14.61 -4.33 -14.35
N GLN A 117 -14.00 -4.14 -13.17
CA GLN A 117 -13.35 -2.89 -12.81
C GLN A 117 -12.04 -3.15 -12.05
N PHE A 118 -11.03 -2.31 -12.28
CA PHE A 118 -9.74 -2.39 -11.62
C PHE A 118 -9.28 -1.00 -11.18
N TYR A 119 -8.91 -0.86 -9.92
CA TYR A 119 -8.51 0.40 -9.32
C TYR A 119 -7.23 0.24 -8.52
N VAL A 120 -6.36 1.24 -8.64
CA VAL A 120 -5.13 1.35 -7.86
C VAL A 120 -5.05 2.76 -7.29
N ASN A 121 -4.87 2.88 -5.97
CA ASN A 121 -4.84 4.17 -5.27
C ASN A 121 -6.08 5.03 -5.56
N GLY A 122 -7.26 4.41 -5.64
CA GLY A 122 -8.52 5.08 -5.97
C GLY A 122 -8.64 5.58 -7.41
N LYS A 123 -7.63 5.37 -8.27
CA LYS A 123 -7.70 5.72 -9.69
C LYS A 123 -8.28 4.57 -10.49
N ASN A 124 -9.28 4.86 -11.33
CA ASN A 124 -9.81 3.90 -12.29
C ASN A 124 -8.74 3.59 -13.35
N ILE A 125 -8.43 2.31 -13.51
CA ILE A 125 -7.58 1.79 -14.59
C ILE A 125 -8.50 1.14 -15.60
N SER A 126 -8.58 1.73 -16.79
CA SER A 126 -9.46 1.26 -17.86
C SER A 126 -9.17 -0.20 -18.19
N VAL A 127 -10.16 -1.07 -17.97
CA VAL A 127 -9.98 -2.52 -18.14
C VAL A 127 -9.73 -2.87 -19.60
N SER A 128 -10.47 -2.25 -20.53
CA SER A 128 -10.33 -2.49 -21.98
C SER A 128 -8.96 -2.10 -22.52
N ASP A 129 -8.34 -1.07 -21.95
CA ASP A 129 -7.10 -0.50 -22.49
C ASP A 129 -5.86 -1.15 -21.87
N ASN A 130 -5.99 -1.77 -20.69
CA ASN A 130 -4.86 -2.28 -19.91
C ASN A 130 -4.82 -3.81 -19.81
N PHE A 131 -5.93 -4.51 -20.09
CA PHE A 131 -6.01 -5.96 -19.91
C PHE A 131 -6.59 -6.64 -21.15
N GLN A 132 -5.94 -7.74 -21.55
CA GLN A 132 -6.46 -8.67 -22.54
C GLN A 132 -7.08 -9.88 -21.83
N ASN A 133 -7.97 -10.60 -22.53
CA ASN A 133 -8.56 -11.85 -22.02
C ASN A 133 -9.28 -11.67 -20.66
N VAL A 134 -10.02 -10.56 -20.51
CA VAL A 134 -10.67 -10.17 -19.24
C VAL A 134 -11.71 -11.19 -18.75
N SER A 135 -12.24 -12.01 -19.65
CA SER A 135 -13.21 -13.10 -19.37
C SER A 135 -12.58 -14.50 -19.36
N VAL A 136 -11.26 -14.62 -19.48
CA VAL A 136 -10.54 -15.91 -19.46
C VAL A 136 -9.84 -16.05 -18.12
N TRP A 137 -10.50 -16.70 -17.17
CA TRP A 137 -10.03 -16.85 -15.79
C TRP A 137 -8.74 -17.67 -15.65
N GLU A 138 -8.44 -18.53 -16.63
CA GLU A 138 -7.21 -19.33 -16.68
C GLU A 138 -5.97 -18.49 -17.04
N LYS A 139 -6.16 -17.31 -17.63
CA LYS A 139 -5.05 -16.43 -18.05
C LYS A 139 -4.83 -15.33 -17.04
N ALA A 140 -3.61 -15.29 -16.48
CA ALA A 140 -3.17 -14.19 -15.64
C ALA A 140 -3.15 -12.86 -16.41
N LYS A 141 -3.61 -11.81 -15.74
CA LYS A 141 -3.49 -10.41 -16.12
C LYS A 141 -2.31 -9.81 -15.37
N THR A 142 -1.65 -8.84 -15.96
CA THR A 142 -0.49 -8.17 -15.36
C THR A 142 -0.67 -6.67 -15.29
N TYR A 143 -0.25 -6.05 -14.19
CA TYR A 143 -0.26 -4.59 -14.03
C TYR A 143 0.96 -4.11 -13.25
N ASN A 144 1.63 -3.06 -13.71
CA ASN A 144 2.74 -2.47 -12.97
C ASN A 144 2.20 -1.54 -11.88
N LEU A 145 2.34 -1.96 -10.62
CA LEU A 145 1.91 -1.18 -9.47
C LEU A 145 2.82 0.04 -9.27
N PRO A 146 2.25 1.16 -8.80
CA PRO A 146 3.05 2.30 -8.40
C PRO A 146 3.89 1.93 -7.17
N ASP A 147 5.02 2.61 -7.01
CA ASP A 147 5.91 2.45 -5.84
C ASP A 147 5.15 2.59 -4.53
N GLN A 148 4.30 3.63 -4.49
CA GLN A 148 3.44 3.92 -3.37
C GLN A 148 2.08 3.28 -3.62
N LEU A 149 1.81 2.21 -2.88
CA LEU A 149 0.55 1.49 -2.92
C LEU A 149 -0.24 1.73 -1.63
N TYR A 150 -1.45 2.27 -1.78
CA TYR A 150 -2.37 2.60 -0.70
C TYR A 150 -3.56 1.64 -0.67
N ASN A 151 -4.12 1.36 -1.84
CA ASN A 151 -5.16 0.35 -1.99
C ASN A 151 -5.15 -0.28 -3.39
N ILE A 152 -5.66 -1.50 -3.46
CA ILE A 152 -6.09 -2.15 -4.70
C ILE A 152 -7.56 -2.49 -4.53
N ALA A 153 -8.37 -2.20 -5.55
CA ALA A 153 -9.79 -2.50 -5.58
C ALA A 153 -10.12 -3.20 -6.90
N ILE A 154 -10.78 -4.36 -6.83
CA ILE A 154 -11.12 -5.19 -7.98
C ILE A 154 -12.60 -5.54 -7.92
N LYS A 155 -13.33 -5.25 -9.00
CA LYS A 155 -14.67 -5.78 -9.23
C LYS A 155 -14.58 -6.87 -10.29
N SER A 156 -15.04 -8.06 -9.96
CA SER A 156 -15.24 -9.14 -10.93
C SER A 156 -16.70 -9.58 -10.97
N TYR A 157 -17.08 -10.25 -12.04
CA TYR A 157 -18.38 -10.89 -12.19
C TYR A 157 -18.17 -12.40 -12.31
N ASN A 158 -18.82 -13.14 -11.42
CA ASN A 158 -18.93 -14.59 -11.52
C ASN A 158 -20.21 -14.93 -12.27
N ASP A 159 -20.13 -15.79 -13.28
CA ASP A 159 -21.20 -16.19 -14.19
C ASP A 159 -21.73 -17.61 -13.92
N GLY A 160 -21.35 -18.22 -12.79
CA GLY A 160 -21.85 -19.51 -12.34
C GLY A 160 -20.83 -20.25 -11.46
N ASN A 161 -21.19 -21.44 -10.96
CA ASN A 161 -20.33 -22.28 -10.11
C ASN A 161 -19.62 -21.50 -8.99
N VAL A 162 -18.43 -21.94 -8.56
CA VAL A 162 -17.61 -21.19 -7.60
C VAL A 162 -16.61 -20.37 -8.41
N GLY A 163 -16.57 -19.05 -8.17
CA GLY A 163 -15.54 -18.17 -8.71
C GLY A 163 -14.74 -17.51 -7.60
N GLY A 164 -13.75 -16.70 -7.99
CA GLY A 164 -12.86 -16.05 -7.03
C GLY A 164 -11.88 -15.08 -7.66
N LEU A 165 -10.94 -14.63 -6.83
CA LEU A 165 -9.84 -13.76 -7.18
C LEU A 165 -8.54 -14.38 -6.66
N ILE A 166 -7.49 -14.36 -7.47
CA ILE A 166 -6.12 -14.62 -7.02
C ILE A 166 -5.22 -13.50 -7.52
N ALA A 167 -4.34 -12.99 -6.67
CA ALA A 167 -3.39 -11.96 -7.06
C ALA A 167 -2.11 -12.05 -6.23
N ARG A 168 -0.98 -11.86 -6.91
CA ARG A 168 0.32 -11.67 -6.25
C ARG A 168 1.15 -10.61 -6.96
N SER A 169 1.99 -9.90 -6.22
CA SER A 169 3.10 -9.16 -6.84
C SER A 169 4.34 -10.03 -6.94
N LEU A 170 5.25 -9.71 -7.88
CA LEU A 170 6.50 -10.45 -8.05
C LEU A 170 7.41 -10.43 -6.80
N ASP A 171 7.26 -9.42 -5.94
CA ASP A 171 7.98 -9.29 -4.67
C ASP A 171 7.17 -9.78 -3.46
N ASP A 172 6.03 -10.47 -3.69
CA ASP A 172 5.11 -10.99 -2.67
C ASP A 172 4.58 -9.94 -1.67
N TYR A 173 4.73 -8.65 -1.98
CA TYR A 173 4.17 -7.56 -1.18
C TYR A 173 2.63 -7.52 -1.22
N VAL A 174 2.06 -7.91 -2.35
CA VAL A 174 0.62 -8.14 -2.51
C VAL A 174 0.43 -9.65 -2.63
N LEU A 175 -0.38 -10.22 -1.77
CA LEU A 175 -0.84 -11.61 -1.85
C LEU A 175 -2.32 -11.64 -1.52
N THR A 176 -3.11 -12.40 -2.29
CA THR A 176 -4.49 -12.72 -1.91
C THR A 176 -4.52 -13.74 -0.79
N ASP A 177 -5.18 -13.33 0.29
CA ASP A 177 -5.32 -14.08 1.53
C ASP A 177 -6.54 -13.53 2.31
N ARG A 178 -6.72 -14.01 3.54
CA ARG A 178 -7.82 -13.59 4.43
C ARG A 178 -7.73 -12.15 4.93
N THR A 179 -6.66 -11.42 4.62
CA THR A 179 -6.53 -10.00 4.96
C THR A 179 -7.21 -9.08 3.94
N TRP A 180 -7.61 -9.62 2.78
CA TRP A 180 -8.49 -8.93 1.85
C TRP A 180 -9.90 -8.84 2.41
N LYS A 181 -10.62 -7.80 1.99
CA LYS A 181 -12.02 -7.57 2.33
C LYS A 181 -12.86 -7.71 1.07
N CYS A 182 -13.89 -8.54 1.10
CA CYS A 182 -14.74 -8.73 -0.08
C CYS A 182 -16.24 -8.80 0.26
N ILE A 183 -17.07 -8.29 -0.65
CA ILE A 183 -18.53 -8.24 -0.52
C ILE A 183 -19.21 -8.41 -1.88
N LYS A 184 -20.49 -8.80 -1.90
CA LYS A 184 -21.30 -8.95 -3.12
C LYS A 184 -21.88 -7.64 -3.66
N GLU A 185 -22.02 -6.65 -2.80
CA GLU A 185 -22.64 -5.36 -3.08
C GLU A 185 -21.82 -4.31 -2.34
N ALA A 186 -21.28 -3.35 -3.06
CA ALA A 186 -20.48 -2.27 -2.50
C ALA A 186 -21.19 -0.94 -2.72
N ASN A 187 -21.09 -0.06 -1.73
CA ASN A 187 -21.53 1.32 -1.86
C ASN A 187 -20.75 2.04 -2.97
N ASP A 188 -21.28 3.16 -3.44
CA ASP A 188 -20.53 4.07 -4.31
C ASP A 188 -19.19 4.43 -3.68
N ASP A 189 -18.21 4.74 -4.55
CA ASP A 189 -16.87 5.14 -4.14
C ASP A 189 -16.08 4.13 -3.28
N TRP A 190 -16.54 2.87 -3.21
CA TRP A 190 -15.85 1.79 -2.48
C TRP A 190 -14.37 1.67 -2.84
N TYR A 191 -13.96 2.02 -4.07
CA TYR A 191 -12.59 1.95 -4.54
C TYR A 191 -11.68 3.10 -4.06
N LYS A 192 -12.22 4.15 -3.42
CA LYS A 192 -11.42 5.29 -2.94
C LYS A 192 -10.47 4.89 -1.82
N ILE A 193 -9.38 5.64 -1.65
CA ILE A 193 -8.34 5.30 -0.67
C ILE A 193 -8.87 5.43 0.77
N ASP A 194 -9.70 6.44 1.02
CA ASP A 194 -10.31 6.78 2.31
C ASP A 194 -11.61 6.01 2.61
N PHE A 195 -12.03 5.10 1.73
CA PHE A 195 -13.21 4.27 1.98
C PHE A 195 -12.99 3.34 3.20
N ASN A 196 -13.95 3.37 4.14
CA ASN A 196 -13.93 2.54 5.33
C ASN A 196 -14.57 1.16 5.07
N ASP A 197 -13.72 0.16 4.84
CA ASP A 197 -14.11 -1.25 4.63
C ASP A 197 -14.08 -2.09 5.93
N SER A 198 -14.08 -1.46 7.12
CA SER A 198 -14.01 -2.19 8.40
C SER A 198 -15.20 -3.13 8.65
N SER A 199 -16.38 -2.77 8.14
CA SER A 199 -17.59 -3.60 8.21
C SER A 199 -17.60 -4.75 7.19
N TRP A 200 -16.70 -4.73 6.20
CA TRP A 200 -16.62 -5.79 5.21
C TRP A 200 -16.04 -7.05 5.86
N PRO A 201 -16.59 -8.23 5.54
CA PRO A 201 -16.02 -9.48 6.02
C PRO A 201 -14.64 -9.72 5.40
N ALA A 202 -13.81 -10.44 6.15
CA ALA A 202 -12.57 -10.98 5.59
C ALA A 202 -12.89 -11.94 4.44
N ALA A 203 -12.05 -11.91 3.42
CA ALA A 203 -12.11 -12.88 2.34
C ALA A 203 -11.79 -14.29 2.87
N VAL A 204 -12.29 -15.30 2.18
CA VAL A 204 -12.12 -16.69 2.57
C VAL A 204 -11.21 -17.34 1.56
N ASN A 205 -10.18 -18.04 2.05
CA ASN A 205 -9.37 -18.87 1.17
C ASN A 205 -10.22 -20.01 0.63
N GLU A 206 -10.24 -20.14 -0.69
CA GLU A 206 -10.80 -21.32 -1.29
C GLU A 206 -9.93 -22.54 -1.00
N ILE A 207 -10.58 -23.65 -0.68
CA ILE A 207 -9.89 -24.93 -0.64
C ILE A 207 -9.54 -25.23 -2.11
N GLU A 208 -8.26 -25.37 -2.43
CA GLU A 208 -7.66 -25.61 -3.78
C GLU A 208 -8.36 -26.67 -4.66
N LYS A 209 -9.33 -27.41 -4.13
CA LYS A 209 -10.00 -28.55 -4.77
C LYS A 209 -10.88 -28.20 -5.97
N LYS A 210 -11.28 -26.93 -6.21
CA LYS A 210 -12.21 -26.59 -7.31
C LYS A 210 -11.56 -25.84 -8.49
N HIS A 211 -10.66 -24.88 -8.25
CA HIS A 211 -9.98 -24.13 -9.33
C HIS A 211 -8.73 -24.80 -9.91
N GLY A 212 -8.43 -26.05 -9.53
CA GLY A 212 -7.33 -26.85 -10.09
C GLY A 212 -5.95 -26.16 -10.09
N ASN A 213 -5.01 -26.68 -10.88
CA ASN A 213 -3.72 -26.03 -11.17
C ASN A 213 -3.83 -25.04 -12.36
N TYR A 214 -5.03 -24.53 -12.68
CA TYR A 214 -5.27 -23.78 -13.92
C TYR A 214 -4.66 -22.37 -13.91
N PHE A 215 -4.58 -21.75 -12.73
CA PHE A 215 -3.58 -20.71 -12.50
C PHE A 215 -2.26 -21.44 -12.25
N SER A 216 -1.27 -21.23 -13.13
CA SER A 216 -0.02 -22.00 -13.06
C SER A 216 0.56 -21.92 -11.64
N LYS A 217 1.16 -23.00 -11.13
CA LYS A 217 1.80 -22.98 -9.79
C LYS A 217 2.78 -21.80 -9.63
N GLU A 218 3.39 -21.39 -10.74
CA GLU A 218 4.29 -20.24 -10.81
C GLU A 218 3.54 -18.89 -10.68
N ASP A 219 2.34 -18.78 -11.26
CA ASP A 219 1.51 -17.59 -11.13
C ASP A 219 0.80 -17.53 -9.77
N ALA A 220 0.36 -18.67 -9.22
CA ALA A 220 -0.31 -18.77 -7.92
C ALA A 220 0.64 -18.57 -6.74
N ALA A 221 1.76 -19.31 -6.71
CA ALA A 221 2.76 -19.31 -5.65
C ALA A 221 2.17 -19.10 -4.23
N ASN A 222 2.70 -18.14 -3.46
CA ASN A 222 2.32 -17.84 -2.07
C ASN A 222 0.91 -17.21 -1.91
N ALA A 223 0.18 -16.98 -3.00
CA ALA A 223 -1.17 -16.42 -2.96
C ALA A 223 -2.23 -17.53 -2.97
N ASN A 224 -3.38 -17.24 -2.37
CA ASN A 224 -4.52 -18.13 -2.34
C ASN A 224 -5.64 -17.58 -3.21
N TRP A 225 -6.40 -18.46 -3.85
CA TRP A 225 -7.72 -18.08 -4.36
C TRP A 225 -8.57 -17.63 -3.17
N ILE A 226 -9.18 -16.45 -3.32
CA ILE A 226 -10.10 -15.89 -2.33
C ILE A 226 -11.48 -15.67 -2.94
N TYR A 227 -12.50 -15.92 -2.14
CA TYR A 227 -13.90 -15.73 -2.51
C TYR A 227 -14.72 -15.28 -1.28
N PHE A 228 -16.01 -15.01 -1.48
CA PHE A 228 -16.94 -14.67 -0.42
C PHE A 228 -17.94 -15.80 -0.16
N LEU A 229 -18.01 -16.25 1.09
CA LEU A 229 -18.81 -17.41 1.53
C LEU A 229 -20.33 -17.14 1.58
N ASN A 230 -20.74 -15.91 1.88
CA ASN A 230 -22.11 -15.65 2.34
C ASN A 230 -23.04 -15.25 1.20
N GLY A 231 -23.41 -16.18 0.33
CA GLY A 231 -24.48 -15.92 -0.63
C GLY A 231 -24.60 -16.83 -1.83
N CYS A 232 -23.72 -17.85 -1.95
CA CYS A 232 -23.71 -18.72 -3.11
C CYS A 232 -23.76 -20.20 -2.75
N ASN A 233 -24.80 -20.86 -3.24
CA ASN A 233 -24.92 -22.29 -3.37
C ASN A 233 -24.06 -22.73 -4.58
N ASN A 234 -23.29 -23.81 -4.40
CA ASN A 234 -22.22 -24.29 -5.30
C ASN A 234 -22.57 -24.49 -6.79
N THR A 235 -23.83 -24.32 -7.20
CA THR A 235 -24.35 -24.62 -8.53
C THR A 235 -24.88 -23.41 -9.29
N ASP A 236 -25.10 -22.25 -8.64
CA ASP A 236 -25.61 -21.04 -9.30
C ASP A 236 -25.18 -19.77 -8.54
N CYS A 237 -23.94 -19.33 -8.75
CA CYS A 237 -23.38 -18.14 -8.13
C CYS A 237 -23.14 -17.04 -9.16
N LYS A 238 -24.21 -16.53 -9.78
CA LYS A 238 -24.11 -15.37 -10.68
C LYS A 238 -24.11 -14.08 -9.87
N VAL A 239 -22.95 -13.50 -9.61
CA VAL A 239 -22.84 -12.36 -8.68
C VAL A 239 -21.64 -11.48 -8.99
N ASP A 240 -21.79 -10.18 -8.69
CA ASP A 240 -20.65 -9.27 -8.62
C ASP A 240 -19.82 -9.54 -7.36
N PHE A 241 -18.51 -9.38 -7.49
CA PHE A 241 -17.56 -9.58 -6.41
C PHE A 241 -16.65 -8.37 -6.29
N TYR A 242 -16.77 -7.66 -5.17
CA TYR A 242 -15.99 -6.46 -4.87
C TYR A 242 -14.95 -6.82 -3.83
N CYS A 243 -13.67 -6.74 -4.19
CA CYS A 243 -12.55 -7.01 -3.28
C CYS A 243 -11.64 -5.81 -3.13
N ARG A 244 -11.21 -5.56 -1.89
CA ARG A 244 -10.23 -4.54 -1.54
C ARG A 244 -9.10 -5.10 -0.72
N LYS A 245 -7.92 -4.56 -1.00
CA LYS A 245 -6.76 -4.63 -0.13
C LYS A 245 -6.34 -3.22 0.22
N SER A 246 -6.47 -2.86 1.49
CA SER A 246 -5.91 -1.62 2.02
C SER A 246 -4.51 -1.87 2.58
N PHE A 247 -3.58 -0.98 2.23
CA PHE A 247 -2.22 -0.90 2.78
C PHE A 247 -2.05 0.31 3.72
N ILE A 248 -3.06 1.18 3.74
CA ILE A 248 -3.28 2.15 4.78
C ILE A 248 -4.25 1.49 5.77
N GLY A 249 -3.83 1.31 7.00
CA GLY A 249 -4.71 0.92 8.11
C GLY A 249 -5.85 1.92 8.32
N THR A 250 -6.81 1.52 9.16
CA THR A 250 -8.10 2.19 9.34
C THR A 250 -7.97 3.70 9.46
N PHE A 251 -8.61 4.44 8.54
CA PHE A 251 -8.85 5.86 8.70
C PHE A 251 -9.78 6.05 9.88
N LEU A 252 -9.24 6.54 10.99
CA LEU A 252 -10.07 7.08 12.05
C LEU A 252 -10.36 8.53 11.66
N GLU A 253 -11.55 8.77 11.10
CA GLU A 253 -12.15 10.09 11.19
C GLU A 253 -12.46 10.31 12.69
N LEU A 254 -11.56 11.00 13.37
CA LEU A 254 -11.87 11.56 14.67
C LEU A 254 -12.90 12.66 14.40
N ASN A 255 -14.18 12.32 14.56
CA ASN A 255 -15.23 13.31 14.72
C ASN A 255 -14.88 14.08 16.00
N MET A 256 -14.26 15.25 15.84
CA MET A 256 -14.18 16.29 16.86
C MET A 256 -15.37 17.21 16.72
#